data_AF-A0A382A7H9-F1
#
_entry.id   AF-A0A382A7H9-F1
#
_cell.length_a   1.000
_cell.length_b   1.000
_cell.length_c   1.000
_cell.angle_alpha   90.00
_cell.angle_beta   90.00
_cell.angle_gamma   90.00
#
_symmetry.space_group_name_H-M   'P 1'
#
loop_
_entity.id
_entity.type
_entity.pdbx_description
1 polymer ?
#
loop_
_entity_poly.entity_id
_entity_poly.type
_entity_poly.pdbx_seq_one_letter_code
_entity_poly.pdbx_strand_id
1 'polypeptide(L)'
;MPKIEPKVEKTEHQGKKPKGAVPTVISTMKPLMCGDPNTTLEAVLNVAKEKPLAMWKDVQTGYNVIMLYNKETRQSTVLEYIPGPYVCFLSMGKDVHIVGVDFPPKKTGISVDKGLTKPPQYATINRIQFDDAD
;
A
#
# COMPACT_ATOMS: atom_id res chain seq x y z
N MET A 1 47.58 22.52 -20.99
CA MET A 1 46.84 21.33 -20.53
C MET A 1 47.63 20.69 -19.39
N PRO A 2 47.13 20.64 -18.16
CA PRO A 2 47.76 19.88 -17.09
C PRO A 2 47.30 18.42 -17.13
N LYS A 3 48.27 17.50 -17.08
CA LYS A 3 48.09 16.05 -16.91
C LYS A 3 48.61 15.69 -15.52
N ILE A 4 47.75 15.26 -14.61
CA ILE A 4 48.11 14.69 -13.30
C ILE A 4 47.14 13.54 -12.97
N GLU A 5 47.72 12.51 -12.38
CA GLU A 5 47.42 11.07 -12.35
C GLU A 5 46.20 10.60 -11.53
N PRO A 6 45.74 9.34 -11.71
CA PRO A 6 44.52 8.82 -11.08
C PRO A 6 44.72 8.53 -9.59
N LYS A 7 43.81 9.07 -8.78
CA LYS A 7 43.75 8.82 -7.34
C LYS A 7 43.21 7.42 -7.06
N VAL A 8 44.10 6.48 -6.77
CA VAL A 8 43.77 5.16 -6.21
C VAL A 8 43.68 5.24 -4.69
N GLU A 9 42.73 4.47 -4.16
CA GLU A 9 42.59 3.96 -2.78
C GLU A 9 41.98 4.84 -1.67
N LYS A 10 40.81 4.40 -1.18
CA LYS A 10 40.81 3.50 -0.01
C LYS A 10 39.61 2.56 -0.06
N THR A 11 39.91 1.28 -0.31
CA THR A 11 38.99 0.16 -0.12
C THR A 11 38.81 -0.02 1.39
N GLU A 12 37.70 0.47 1.94
CA GLU A 12 37.41 0.29 3.35
C GLU A 12 36.94 -1.15 3.62
N HIS A 13 37.53 -1.75 4.64
CA HIS A 13 37.52 -3.17 4.93
C HIS A 13 36.10 -3.77 5.01
N GLN A 14 35.84 -4.79 4.19
CA GLN A 14 34.79 -5.77 4.45
C GLN A 14 35.09 -6.45 5.79
N GLY A 15 34.44 -5.96 6.85
CA GLY A 15 34.24 -6.73 8.07
C GLY A 15 33.56 -8.05 7.70
N LYS A 16 34.21 -9.17 8.04
CA LYS A 16 33.68 -10.53 7.84
C LYS A 16 32.24 -10.62 8.36
N LYS A 17 31.26 -10.72 7.45
CA LYS A 17 29.89 -11.11 7.82
C LYS A 17 29.90 -12.55 8.36
N PRO A 18 29.24 -12.85 9.49
CA PRO A 18 29.00 -14.22 9.91
C PRO A 18 28.27 -14.97 8.80
N LYS A 19 28.83 -16.10 8.33
CA LYS A 19 28.14 -17.02 7.41
C LYS A 19 26.92 -17.59 8.15
N GLY A 20 25.71 -17.14 7.79
CA GLY A 20 24.47 -17.76 8.27
C GLY A 20 23.39 -16.80 8.79
N ALA A 21 23.65 -15.49 8.89
CA ALA A 21 22.59 -14.54 9.24
C ALA A 21 21.70 -14.28 8.01
N VAL A 22 20.54 -14.96 7.94
CA VAL A 22 19.47 -14.57 7.02
C VAL A 22 19.10 -13.11 7.36
N PRO A 23 19.08 -12.18 6.40
CA PRO A 23 18.65 -10.81 6.66
C PRO A 23 17.24 -10.83 7.25
N THR A 24 17.05 -10.16 8.39
CA THR A 24 15.72 -10.03 9.03
C THR A 24 14.76 -9.20 8.19
N VAL A 25 15.29 -8.36 7.29
CA VAL A 25 14.53 -7.58 6.29
C VAL A 25 15.29 -7.63 4.97
N ILE A 26 14.57 -7.96 3.90
CA ILE A 26 15.10 -7.91 2.53
C ILE A 26 14.38 -6.77 1.81
N SER A 27 15.15 -5.78 1.35
CA SER A 27 14.64 -4.74 0.45
C SER A 27 14.74 -5.23 -0.98
N THR A 28 13.67 -5.06 -1.75
CA THR A 28 13.64 -5.40 -3.17
C THR A 28 13.25 -4.16 -3.97
N MET A 29 13.91 -3.96 -5.11
CA MET A 29 13.59 -2.88 -6.04
C MET A 29 12.49 -3.33 -7.01
N LYS A 30 11.31 -3.65 -6.48
CA LYS A 30 10.17 -3.99 -7.33
C LYS A 30 9.77 -2.73 -8.12
N PRO A 31 9.76 -2.75 -9.46
CA PRO A 31 9.28 -1.62 -10.23
C PRO A 31 7.78 -1.42 -9.95
N LEU A 32 7.40 -0.17 -9.66
CA LEU A 32 6.00 0.23 -9.53
C LEU A 32 5.50 0.70 -10.89
N MET A 33 4.32 0.20 -11.28
CA MET A 33 3.61 0.70 -12.45
C MET A 33 2.79 1.90 -11.99
N CYS A 34 2.97 3.04 -12.64
CA CYS A 34 2.24 4.27 -12.31
C CYS A 34 1.62 4.85 -13.58
N GLY A 35 0.50 5.56 -13.42
CA GLY A 35 -0.23 6.16 -14.51
C GLY A 35 -1.01 7.38 -14.07
N ASP A 36 -1.77 7.93 -15.02
CA ASP A 36 -2.71 9.02 -14.75
C ASP A 36 -3.77 8.57 -13.73
N PRO A 37 -4.02 9.35 -12.66
CA PRO A 37 -4.98 9.02 -11.60
C PRO A 37 -6.38 8.67 -12.10
N ASN A 38 -6.93 9.46 -13.02
CA ASN A 38 -8.31 9.32 -13.46
C ASN A 38 -8.47 8.09 -14.34
N THR A 39 -7.61 7.96 -15.36
CA THR A 39 -7.61 6.83 -16.29
C THR A 39 -7.37 5.51 -15.55
N THR A 40 -6.44 5.51 -14.60
CA THR A 40 -6.12 4.32 -13.81
C THR A 40 -7.29 3.91 -12.92
N LEU A 41 -7.87 4.85 -12.18
CA LEU A 41 -9.01 4.58 -11.31
C LEU A 41 -10.23 4.12 -12.14
N GLU A 42 -10.52 4.77 -13.26
CA GLU A 42 -11.59 4.36 -14.16
C GLU A 42 -11.40 2.95 -14.69
N ALA A 43 -10.17 2.56 -15.06
CA ALA A 43 -9.89 1.19 -15.49
C ALA A 43 -10.19 0.18 -14.38
N VAL A 44 -9.77 0.45 -13.13
CA VAL A 44 -10.05 -0.44 -12.00
C VAL A 44 -11.55 -0.52 -11.71
N LEU A 45 -12.26 0.62 -11.70
CA LEU A 45 -13.69 0.69 -11.40
C LEU A 45 -14.57 0.06 -12.50
N ASN A 46 -14.22 0.29 -13.77
CA ASN A 46 -15.10 -0.01 -14.90
C ASN A 46 -14.68 -1.24 -15.70
N VAL A 47 -13.40 -1.60 -15.72
CA VAL A 47 -12.91 -2.80 -16.41
C VAL A 47 -12.79 -3.95 -15.43
N ALA A 48 -12.03 -3.79 -14.35
CA ALA A 48 -11.88 -4.83 -13.32
C ALA A 48 -13.13 -4.97 -12.42
N LYS A 49 -14.05 -4.00 -12.50
CA LYS A 49 -15.28 -3.94 -11.69
C LYS A 49 -15.01 -3.97 -10.19
N GLU A 50 -13.83 -3.55 -9.76
CA GLU A 50 -13.48 -3.45 -8.35
C GLU A 50 -14.09 -2.16 -7.76
N LYS A 51 -14.54 -2.20 -6.51
CA LYS A 51 -15.10 -1.05 -5.80
C LYS A 51 -14.21 -0.66 -4.62
N PRO A 52 -14.15 0.63 -4.24
CA PRO A 52 -13.43 1.07 -3.06
C PRO A 52 -13.87 0.28 -1.82
N LEU A 53 -12.91 -0.28 -1.10
CA LEU A 53 -13.13 -1.05 0.12
C LEU A 53 -12.54 -0.37 1.35
N ALA A 54 -11.32 0.16 1.21
CA ALA A 54 -10.63 0.81 2.31
C ALA A 54 -9.71 1.92 1.79
N MET A 55 -9.50 2.94 2.61
CA MET A 55 -8.56 4.02 2.34
C MET A 55 -7.75 4.33 3.60
N TRP A 56 -6.47 4.60 3.44
CA TRP A 56 -5.59 5.00 4.54
C TRP A 56 -4.48 5.93 4.03
N LYS A 57 -3.65 6.41 4.95
CA LYS A 57 -2.41 7.11 4.63
C LYS A 57 -1.23 6.20 4.86
N ASP A 58 -0.32 6.14 3.91
CA ASP A 58 0.96 5.46 4.11
C ASP A 58 1.73 6.10 5.28
N VAL A 59 2.30 5.28 6.16
CA VAL A 59 2.94 5.75 7.40
C VAL A 59 4.29 6.41 7.12
N GLN A 60 4.99 6.02 6.06
CA GLN A 60 6.32 6.52 5.76
C GLN A 60 6.27 7.86 5.02
N THR A 61 5.30 8.00 4.11
CA THR A 61 5.21 9.12 3.16
C THR A 61 4.00 10.03 3.40
N GLY A 62 2.95 9.53 4.07
CA GLY A 62 1.68 10.22 4.25
C GLY A 62 0.77 10.22 3.02
N TYR A 63 1.13 9.48 1.96
CA TYR A 63 0.37 9.42 0.71
C TYR A 63 -0.95 8.69 0.87
N ASN A 64 -1.95 9.09 0.07
CA ASN A 64 -3.25 8.44 0.12
C ASN A 64 -3.17 7.09 -0.58
N VAL A 65 -3.68 6.06 0.07
CA VAL A 65 -3.76 4.70 -0.45
C VAL A 65 -5.22 4.27 -0.47
N ILE A 66 -5.64 3.61 -1.54
CA ILE A 66 -6.95 3.01 -1.70
C ILE A 66 -6.81 1.54 -2.06
N MET A 67 -7.58 0.70 -1.38
CA MET A 67 -7.81 -0.70 -1.74
C MET A 67 -9.17 -0.81 -2.40
N LEU A 68 -9.18 -1.37 -3.61
CA LEU A 68 -10.38 -1.72 -4.35
C LEU A 68 -10.55 -3.25 -4.36
N TYR A 69 -11.79 -3.70 -4.40
CA TYR A 69 -12.13 -5.12 -4.34
C TYR A 69 -13.34 -5.44 -5.23
N ASN A 70 -13.22 -6.52 -6.00
CA ASN A 70 -14.34 -7.15 -6.69
C ASN A 70 -14.72 -8.43 -5.93
N LYS A 71 -15.90 -8.42 -5.31
CA LYS A 71 -16.39 -9.54 -4.50
C LYS A 71 -16.68 -10.80 -5.33
N GLU A 72 -17.12 -10.64 -6.57
CA GLU A 72 -17.50 -11.76 -7.44
C GLU A 72 -16.25 -12.53 -7.91
N THR A 73 -15.24 -11.80 -8.37
CA THR A 73 -14.00 -12.38 -8.91
C THR A 73 -12.91 -12.55 -7.85
N ARG A 74 -13.11 -11.99 -6.66
CA ARG A 74 -12.17 -11.96 -5.55
C ARG A 74 -10.82 -11.35 -5.93
N GLN A 75 -10.86 -10.34 -6.79
CA GLN A 75 -9.71 -9.55 -7.22
C GLN A 75 -9.62 -8.27 -6.40
N SER A 76 -8.39 -7.82 -6.14
CA SER A 76 -8.15 -6.57 -5.43
C SER A 76 -6.95 -5.83 -5.99
N THR A 77 -7.08 -4.52 -6.04
CA THR A 77 -6.04 -3.59 -6.45
C THR A 77 -5.79 -2.57 -5.34
N VAL A 78 -4.52 -2.36 -5.01
CA VAL A 78 -4.08 -1.31 -4.08
C VAL A 78 -3.35 -0.24 -4.87
N LEU A 79 -3.88 0.98 -4.82
CA LEU A 79 -3.34 2.15 -5.49
C LEU A 79 -2.82 3.16 -4.46
N GLU A 80 -1.66 3.75 -4.71
CA GLU A 80 -1.08 4.84 -3.92
C GLU A 80 -0.92 6.10 -4.77
N TYR A 81 -1.39 7.22 -4.24
CA TYR A 81 -1.34 8.54 -4.88
C TYR A 81 -0.09 9.28 -4.40
N ILE A 82 0.96 9.21 -5.22
CA ILE A 82 2.23 9.87 -4.96
C ILE A 82 2.20 11.34 -5.42
N PRO A 83 3.13 12.20 -4.97
CA PRO A 83 3.20 13.59 -5.40
C PRO A 83 3.33 13.72 -6.92
N GLY A 84 2.57 14.67 -7.47
CA GLY A 84 2.47 14.87 -8.92
C GLY A 84 1.17 14.27 -9.49
N PRO A 85 1.05 14.20 -10.83
CA PRO A 85 -0.15 13.72 -11.50
C PRO A 85 -0.11 12.19 -11.67
N TYR A 86 0.23 11.44 -10.62
CA TYR A 86 0.45 9.99 -10.71
C TYR A 86 -0.25 9.20 -9.60
N VAL A 87 -0.71 8.01 -9.98
CA VAL A 87 -1.12 6.95 -9.06
C VAL A 87 -0.36 5.68 -9.41
N CYS A 88 0.08 4.92 -8.41
CA CYS A 88 0.89 3.72 -8.59
C CYS A 88 0.19 2.47 -8.07
N PHE A 89 0.31 1.37 -8.80
CA PHE A 89 -0.12 0.04 -8.36
C PHE A 89 0.87 -0.50 -7.33
N LEU A 90 0.52 -0.44 -6.05
CA LEU A 90 1.32 -1.05 -4.98
C LEU A 90 1.24 -2.58 -5.05
N SER A 91 0.03 -3.09 -5.21
CA SER A 91 -0.23 -4.52 -5.28
C SER A 91 -1.51 -4.81 -6.03
N MET A 92 -1.56 -5.98 -6.66
CA MET A 92 -2.74 -6.55 -7.28
C MET A 92 -2.81 -8.00 -6.84
N GLY A 93 -4.00 -8.45 -6.44
CA GLY A 93 -4.24 -9.76 -5.89
C GLY A 93 -5.43 -10.45 -6.55
N LYS A 94 -5.39 -11.78 -6.54
CA LYS A 94 -6.52 -12.66 -6.83
C LYS A 94 -6.73 -13.57 -5.62
N ASP A 95 -7.91 -14.19 -5.54
CA ASP A 95 -8.28 -15.06 -4.42
C ASP A 95 -8.20 -14.33 -3.06
N VAL A 96 -8.53 -13.04 -3.06
CA VAL A 96 -8.55 -12.21 -1.85
C VAL A 96 -9.72 -12.64 -0.96
N HIS A 97 -9.49 -12.61 0.34
CA HIS A 97 -10.44 -12.98 1.37
C HIS A 97 -10.51 -11.86 2.40
N ILE A 98 -11.67 -11.23 2.54
CA ILE A 98 -11.91 -10.13 3.48
C ILE A 98 -12.93 -10.59 4.53
N VAL A 99 -12.47 -10.62 5.78
CA VAL A 99 -13.33 -10.92 6.94
C VAL A 99 -14.40 -9.84 7.07
N GLY A 100 -15.66 -10.24 7.27
CA GLY A 100 -16.80 -9.32 7.32
C GLY A 100 -17.42 -8.98 5.96
N VAL A 101 -16.71 -9.25 4.85
CA VAL A 101 -17.24 -9.08 3.48
C VAL A 101 -17.54 -10.44 2.83
N ASP A 102 -16.57 -11.35 2.86
CA ASP A 102 -16.67 -12.69 2.26
C ASP A 102 -17.08 -13.76 3.26
N PHE A 103 -16.84 -13.51 4.55
CA PHE A 103 -17.24 -14.40 5.64
C PHE A 103 -18.24 -13.65 6.53
N PRO A 104 -19.46 -14.18 6.72
CA PRO A 104 -20.36 -13.65 7.74
C PRO A 104 -19.64 -13.77 9.09
N PRO A 105 -19.66 -12.72 9.94
CA PRO A 105 -18.99 -12.75 11.22
C PRO A 105 -19.53 -13.94 12.02
N LYS A 106 -18.66 -14.90 12.35
CA LYS A 106 -19.04 -15.97 13.28
C LYS A 106 -19.40 -15.32 14.62
N LYS A 107 -20.50 -15.75 15.24
CA LYS A 107 -20.85 -15.43 16.65
C LYS A 107 -19.87 -16.08 17.65
N THR A 108 -18.60 -16.22 17.31
CA THR A 108 -17.55 -16.73 18.16
C THR A 108 -16.54 -15.60 18.33
N GLY A 109 -16.58 -14.99 19.50
CA GLY A 109 -15.92 -13.73 19.83
C GLY A 109 -14.44 -13.72 19.48
N ILE A 110 -14.11 -12.96 18.43
CA ILE A 110 -12.90 -12.16 18.41
C ILE A 110 -13.39 -10.75 18.69
N SER A 111 -13.35 -10.37 19.97
CA SER A 111 -13.54 -8.99 20.41
C SER A 111 -12.30 -8.21 20.02
N VAL A 112 -12.33 -7.52 18.88
CA VAL A 112 -11.40 -6.42 18.66
C VAL A 112 -11.83 -5.32 19.62
N ASP A 113 -10.96 -4.95 20.55
CA ASP A 113 -11.23 -3.89 21.51
C ASP A 113 -11.52 -2.58 20.74
N LYS A 114 -12.80 -2.16 20.75
CA LYS A 114 -13.30 -0.95 20.08
C LYS A 114 -12.66 0.33 20.64
N GLY A 115 -11.81 0.24 21.67
CA GLY A 115 -10.98 1.34 22.14
C GLY A 115 -9.98 1.88 21.10
N LEU A 116 -9.58 1.07 20.12
CA LEU A 116 -8.61 1.44 19.08
C LEU A 116 -9.22 2.15 17.85
N THR A 117 -10.56 2.16 17.73
CA THR A 117 -11.29 2.83 16.62
C THR A 117 -11.88 4.17 17.03
N LYS A 118 -11.63 4.64 18.26
CA LYS A 118 -12.02 5.99 18.68
C LYS A 118 -10.98 6.97 18.12
N PRO A 119 -11.37 7.97 17.32
CA PRO A 119 -10.43 9.02 16.95
C PRO A 119 -9.97 9.73 18.23
N PRO A 120 -8.69 10.13 18.35
CA PRO A 120 -8.30 11.10 19.35
C PRO A 120 -9.21 12.32 19.14
N GLN A 121 -9.95 12.69 20.18
CA GLN A 121 -10.73 13.92 20.19
C GLN A 121 -9.73 15.05 19.94
N TYR A 122 -9.62 15.55 18.71
CA TYR A 122 -9.36 16.93 18.32
C TYR A 122 -9.21 17.00 16.79
N ALA A 123 -9.70 18.11 16.23
CA ALA A 123 -9.70 18.51 14.82
C ALA A 123 -10.83 17.94 13.94
N THR A 124 -11.99 18.58 14.05
CA THR A 124 -12.81 18.99 12.90
C THR A 124 -11.94 19.32 11.69
N ILE A 125 -12.17 18.68 10.53
CA ILE A 125 -12.22 19.26 9.16
C ILE A 125 -12.62 18.12 8.18
N ASN A 126 -13.73 18.34 7.47
CA ASN A 126 -14.25 17.70 6.24
C ASN A 126 -14.37 16.16 6.18
N ARG A 127 -15.57 15.68 6.53
CA ARG A 127 -16.02 14.30 6.26
C ARG A 127 -16.48 14.18 4.81
N ILE A 128 -15.86 13.27 4.05
CA ILE A 128 -16.52 12.59 2.92
C ILE A 128 -17.16 11.35 3.53
N GLN A 129 -18.49 11.28 3.44
CA GLN A 129 -19.31 10.24 4.04
C GLN A 129 -19.54 9.15 2.99
N PHE A 130 -19.23 7.90 3.34
CA PHE A 130 -19.69 6.74 2.59
C PHE A 130 -21.11 6.44 3.09
N ASP A 131 -22.09 6.46 2.18
CA ASP A 131 -23.40 5.89 2.46
C ASP A 131 -23.30 4.37 2.27
N ASP A 132 -23.53 3.64 3.35
CA ASP A 132 -23.74 2.20 3.30
C ASP A 132 -25.10 1.96 2.62
N ALA A 133 -25.10 1.35 1.43
CA ALA A 133 -26.31 0.87 0.79
C ALA A 133 -26.68 -0.52 1.32
N ASP A 134 -27.95 -0.67 1.70
CA ASP A 134 -28.58 -1.88 2.27
C ASP A 134 -28.37 -3.17 1.46
#